data_AF-A0A350Y053-F1
#
_entry.id   AF-A0A350Y053-F1
#
_cell.length_a   1.000
_cell.length_b   1.000
_cell.length_c   1.000
_cell.angle_alpha   90.00
_cell.angle_beta   90.00
_cell.angle_gamma   90.00
#
_symmetry.space_group_name_H-M   'P 1'
#
loop_
_entity.id
_entity.type
_entity.pdbx_description
1 polymer ?
#
loop_
_entity_poly.entity_id
_entity_poly.type
_entity_poly.pdbx_seq_one_letter_code
_entity_poly.pdbx_strand_id
1 'polypeptide(L)' 'MHSYTIRDTRDRHSEVFEQAAIEPVLVTQQSQPSHVIMSADKLLCI' A
#
# COMPACT_ATOMS: atom_id res chain seq x y z
N MET A 1 -5.54 6.13 -5.36
CA MET A 1 -4.20 5.54 -5.20
C MET A 1 -3.39 6.37 -4.22
N HIS A 2 -3.51 6.02 -2.93
CA HIS A 2 -2.77 6.65 -1.85
C HIS A 2 -1.30 6.22 -1.82
N SER A 3 -0.43 7.06 -1.26
CA SER A 3 0.99 6.77 -1.14
C SER A 3 1.44 6.95 0.31
N TYR A 4 2.16 5.96 0.81
CA TYR A 4 2.73 5.91 2.14
C TYR A 4 4.24 5.78 2.06
N THR A 5 4.98 6.29 3.04
CA THR A 5 6.41 5.97 3.15
C THR A 5 6.59 4.61 3.82
N ILE A 6 7.77 4.00 3.67
CA ILE A 6 8.14 2.80 4.44
C ILE A 6 7.93 2.98 5.96
N ARG A 7 8.13 4.19 6.48
CA ARG A 7 7.89 4.49 7.90
C ARG A 7 6.40 4.47 8.23
N ASP A 8 5.56 5.08 7.40
CA ASP A 8 4.10 5.04 7.59
C ASP A 8 3.56 3.60 7.52
N THR A 9 4.05 2.80 6.57
CA THR A 9 3.69 1.38 6.46
C THR A 9 4.07 0.59 7.70
N ARG A 10 5.18 0.93 8.37
CA ARG A 10 5.61 0.29 9.62
C ARG A 10 4.79 0.79 10.82
N ASP A 11 4.66 2.11 10.96
CA ASP A 11 4.14 2.76 12.17
C ASP A 11 2.61 2.81 12.20
N ARG A 12 1.95 2.81 11.02
CA ARG A 12 0.50 2.92 10.83
C ARG A 12 -0.04 1.78 9.98
N HIS A 13 0.54 0.58 10.12
CA HIS A 13 0.25 -0.57 9.25
C HIS A 13 -1.24 -0.89 9.15
N SER A 14 -2.01 -0.76 10.24
CA SER A 14 -3.46 -1.04 10.23
C SER A 14 -4.22 -0.13 9.26
N GLU A 15 -3.96 1.19 9.30
CA GLU A 15 -4.59 2.15 8.40
C GLU A 15 -4.17 1.91 6.94
N VAL A 16 -2.88 1.63 6.72
CA VAL A 16 -2.36 1.33 5.38
C VAL A 16 -3.03 0.09 4.79
N PHE A 17 -3.25 -0.95 5.59
CA PHE A 17 -3.92 -2.17 5.15
C PHE A 17 -5.42 -2.00 4.95
N GLU A 18 -6.10 -1.20 5.78
CA GLU A 18 -7.50 -0.84 5.56
C GLU A 18 -7.69 -0.11 4.23
N GLN A 19 -6.81 0.84 3.90
CA GLN A 19 -6.83 1.49 2.59
C GLN A 19 -6.51 0.50 1.46
N ALA A 20 -5.50 -0.35 1.64
CA ALA A 20 -5.12 -1.37 0.65
C ALA A 20 -6.22 -2.41 0.37
N ALA A 21 -7.13 -2.62 1.32
CA ALA A 21 -8.31 -3.47 1.14
C ALA A 21 -9.34 -2.84 0.19
N ILE A 22 -9.43 -1.51 0.16
CA ILE A 22 -10.36 -0.76 -0.70
C ILE A 22 -9.73 -0.57 -2.10
N GLU A 23 -8.53 -0.01 -2.17
CA GLU A 23 -7.78 0.27 -3.40
C GLU A 23 -6.27 0.02 -3.22
N PRO A 24 -5.52 -0.30 -4.29
CA PRO A 24 -4.07 -0.39 -4.20
C PRO A 24 -3.41 0.89 -3.69
N VAL A 25 -2.41 0.72 -2.82
CA VAL A 25 -1.61 1.82 -2.25
C VAL A 25 -0.14 1.69 -2.64
N LEU A 26 0.51 2.83 -2.90
CA LEU A 26 1.94 2.92 -3.17
C LEU A 26 2.72 3.00 -1.87
N VAL A 27 3.87 2.33 -1.86
CA VAL A 27 4.88 2.50 -0.83
C VAL A 27 6.11 3.15 -1.44
N THR A 28 6.52 4.27 -0.85
CA THR A 28 7.64 5.07 -1.30
C THR A 28 8.83 4.96 -0.37
N GLN A 29 10.01 4.95 -0.96
CA GLN A 29 11.28 5.05 -0.26
C GLN A 29 12.03 6.24 -0.84
N GLN A 30 12.41 7.21 0.00
CA GLN A 30 13.08 8.44 -0.44
C GLN A 30 12.32 9.16 -1.58
N SER A 31 11.00 9.24 -1.47
CA SER A 31 10.10 9.86 -2.46
C SER A 31 10.01 9.13 -3.82
N GLN A 32 10.62 7.94 -3.96
CA GLN A 32 10.45 7.08 -5.13
C GLN A 32 9.48 5.93 -4.83
N PRO A 33 8.51 5.65 -5.71
CA PRO A 33 7.69 4.44 -5.64
C PRO A 33 8.58 3.19 -5.62
N SER A 34 8.32 2.28 -4.69
CA SER A 34 9.14 1.07 -4.50
C SER A 34 8.29 -0.20 -4.48
N HIS A 35 7.11 -0.15 -3.85
CA HIS A 35 6.22 -1.30 -3.72
C HIS A 35 4.76 -0.87 -3.86
N VAL A 36 3.89 -1.85 -4.11
CA VAL A 36 2.44 -1.68 -4.08
C VAL A 36 1.88 -2.68 -3.07
N ILE A 37 0.97 -2.23 -2.22
CA ILE A 37 0.17 -3.09 -1.34
C ILE A 37 -1.26 -3.09 -1.85
N MET A 38 -1.86 -4.26 -2.00
CA MET A 38 -3.24 -4.45 -2.42
C MET A 38 -3.84 -5.71 -1.81
N SER A 39 -5.16 -5.78 -1.71
CA SER A 39 -5.86 -7.02 -1.32
C SER A 39 -5.56 -8.17 -2.29
N ALA A 40 -5.26 -9.33 -1.73
CA ALA A 40 -5.08 -10.58 -2.48
C ALA A 40 -6.38 -11.05 -3.16
N ASP A 41 -7.54 -10.71 -2.61
CA ASP A 41 -8.84 -11.07 -3.22
C ASP A 41 -9.10 -10.30 -4.51
N LYS A 42 -8.48 -9.11 -4.64
CA LYS A 42 -8.53 -8.30 -5.86
C LYS A 42 -7.45 -8.68 -6.87
N LEU A 43 -6.62 -9.66 -6.55
CA LEU A 43 -5.62 -10.24 -7.44
C LEU A 43 -6.28 -11.22 -8.43
N LEU A 44 -7.40 -10.78 -9.04
CA LEU A 44 -8.09 -11.41 -10.15
C LEU A 44 -7.71 -10.70 -11.47
N CYS A 45 -6.42 -10.67 -11.76
CA CYS A 45 -5.89 -10.76 -13.11
C CYS A 45 -5.04 -12.03 -13.01
N ILE A 46 -5.38 -13.17 -13.61
CA ILE A 46 -5.47 -13.49 -15.05
C ILE A 46 -6.45 -14.67 -15.21
#